data_AF-A0A8T4TG05-F1
#
_entry.id   AF-A0A8T4TG05-F1
#
_cell.length_a   1.000
_cell.length_b   1.000
_cell.length_c   1.000
_cell.angle_alpha   90.00
_cell.angle_beta   90.00
_cell.angle_gamma   90.00
#
_symmetry.space_group_name_H-M   'P 1'
#
loop_
_entity.id
_entity.type
_entity.pdbx_description
1 polymer ?
#
loop_
_entity_poly.entity_id
_entity_poly.type
_entity_poly.pdbx_seq_one_letter_code
_entity_poly.pdbx_strand_id
1 'polypeptide(L)'
;MATTEMIVTSVLSIVFSIIATYIAIAFILPMVRALVKEIIEDSAATTGFMSILVIVVYILLFKNIIKVLTSESLTAGAEGGKPALSYLNVLDPGIAILDQLLQYIGWVLLGALIAFGLRHYFKK
;
A
#
# COMPACT_ATOMS: atom_id res chain seq x y z
N MET A 1 28.54 -5.27 6.29
CA MET A 1 28.17 -3.84 6.40
C MET A 1 28.20 -3.47 7.86
N ALA A 2 28.78 -2.33 8.20
CA ALA A 2 28.79 -1.86 9.58
C ALA A 2 27.33 -1.58 10.03
N THR A 3 26.99 -1.82 11.30
CA THR A 3 25.63 -1.60 11.85
C THR A 3 25.07 -0.21 11.51
N THR A 4 25.92 0.81 11.45
CA THR A 4 25.56 2.18 11.05
C THR A 4 25.10 2.27 9.60
N GLU A 5 25.76 1.58 8.67
CA GLU A 5 25.39 1.57 7.25
C GLU A 5 23.99 0.96 7.07
N MET A 6 23.70 -0.14 7.78
CA MET A 6 22.40 -0.81 7.72
C MET A 6 21.26 0.08 8.24
N ILE A 7 21.47 0.79 9.36
CA ILE A 7 20.48 1.73 9.90
C ILE A 7 20.22 2.87 8.90
N VAL A 8 21.29 3.45 8.34
CA VAL A 8 21.17 4.54 7.36
C VAL A 8 20.44 4.07 6.09
N THR A 9 20.76 2.90 5.57
CA THR A 9 20.06 2.32 4.40
C THR A 9 18.57 2.09 4.68
N SER A 10 18.20 1.61 5.87
CA SER A 10 16.80 1.41 6.23
C SER A 10 16.03 2.72 6.38
N VAL A 11 16.64 3.74 7.01
CA VAL A 11 16.03 5.07 7.09
C VAL A 11 15.82 5.65 5.69
N LEU A 12 16.81 5.56 4.81
CA LEU A 12 16.69 5.97 3.41
C LEU A 12 15.57 5.20 2.69
N SER A 13 15.47 3.89 2.89
CA SER A 13 14.42 3.06 2.28
C SER A 13 13.01 3.50 2.71
N ILE A 14 12.82 3.83 3.99
CA ILE A 14 11.55 4.36 4.51
C ILE A 14 11.25 5.73 3.88
N VAL A 15 12.23 6.63 3.83
CA VAL A 15 12.08 7.96 3.21
C VAL A 15 11.71 7.82 1.73
N PHE A 16 12.41 6.97 0.97
CA PHE A 16 12.09 6.71 -0.44
C PHE A 16 10.71 6.07 -0.61
N SER A 17 10.30 5.18 0.29
CA SER A 17 8.96 4.59 0.25
C SER A 17 7.87 5.64 0.44
N ILE A 18 8.05 6.58 1.38
CA ILE A 18 7.13 7.70 1.61
C ILE A 18 7.07 8.59 0.37
N ILE A 19 8.22 8.93 -0.23
CA ILE A 19 8.28 9.73 -1.46
C ILE A 19 7.57 9.01 -2.61
N ALA A 20 7.81 7.71 -2.79
CA ALA A 20 7.15 6.92 -3.82
C ALA A 20 5.62 6.88 -3.64
N THR A 21 5.14 6.72 -2.39
CA THR A 21 3.71 6.80 -2.08
C THR A 21 3.14 8.18 -2.36
N TYR A 22 3.86 9.25 -2.01
CA TYR A 22 3.44 10.61 -2.36
C TYR A 22 3.31 10.78 -3.88
N ILE A 23 4.28 10.31 -4.66
CA ILE A 23 4.23 10.34 -6.13
C ILE A 23 3.02 9.54 -6.65
N ALA A 24 2.77 8.36 -6.08
CA ALA A 24 1.61 7.56 -6.46
C ALA A 24 0.29 8.31 -6.20
N ILE A 25 0.17 8.99 -5.05
CA ILE A 25 -1.03 9.76 -4.69
C ILE A 25 -1.17 11.05 -5.53
N ALA A 26 -0.07 11.74 -5.79
CA ALA A 26 -0.10 13.02 -6.47
C ALA A 26 -0.23 12.90 -8.01
N PHE A 27 0.29 11.82 -8.60
CA PHE A 27 0.36 11.68 -10.06
C PHE A 27 -0.39 10.46 -10.59
N ILE A 28 -0.19 9.28 -9.99
CA ILE A 28 -0.78 8.03 -10.49
C ILE A 28 -2.28 7.98 -10.20
N LEU A 29 -2.69 8.26 -8.96
CA LEU A 29 -4.10 8.24 -8.56
C LEU A 29 -4.97 9.21 -9.38
N PRO A 30 -4.58 10.46 -9.66
CA PRO A 30 -5.33 11.34 -10.56
C PRO A 30 -5.45 10.79 -11.98
N MET A 31 -4.41 10.13 -12.49
CA MET A 31 -4.45 9.50 -13.81
C MET A 31 -5.42 8.31 -13.83
N VAL A 32 -5.40 7.47 -12.79
CA VAL A 32 -6.40 6.39 -12.61
C VAL A 32 -7.80 6.97 -12.48
N ARG A 33 -7.98 8.08 -11.76
CA ARG A 33 -9.27 8.76 -11.62
C ARG A 33 -9.83 9.20 -12.96
N ALA A 34 -8.99 9.75 -13.84
CA ALA A 34 -9.40 10.16 -15.17
C ALA A 34 -9.94 8.96 -15.96
N LEU A 35 -9.22 7.83 -15.96
CA LEU A 35 -9.63 6.59 -16.62
C LEU A 35 -10.92 6.01 -16.02
N VAL A 36 -11.02 5.97 -14.69
CA VAL A 36 -12.21 5.43 -14.00
C VAL A 36 -13.42 6.31 -14.26
N LYS A 37 -13.27 7.64 -14.35
CA LYS A 37 -14.37 8.57 -14.62
C LYS A 37 -14.95 8.39 -16.04
N GLU A 38 -14.17 7.91 -17.00
CA GLU A 38 -14.70 7.55 -18.33
C GLU A 38 -15.64 6.35 -18.28
N ILE A 39 -15.46 5.46 -17.30
CA ILE A 39 -16.24 4.23 -17.13
C ILE A 39 -17.40 4.45 -16.13
N ILE A 40 -17.11 5.16 -15.04
CA ILE A 40 -18.03 5.45 -13.94
C ILE A 40 -18.42 6.92 -14.04
N GLU A 41 -19.53 7.21 -14.72
CA GLU A 41 -20.07 8.57 -14.86
C GLU A 41 -20.53 9.16 -13.53
N ASP A 42 -20.89 8.31 -12.56
CA ASP A 42 -21.32 8.74 -11.24
C ASP A 42 -20.12 9.23 -10.39
N SER A 43 -20.17 10.51 -10.01
CA SER A 43 -19.17 11.17 -9.17
C SER A 43 -19.05 10.53 -7.79
N ALA A 44 -20.15 10.04 -7.21
CA ALA A 44 -20.15 9.41 -5.88
C ALA A 44 -19.41 8.06 -5.93
N ALA A 45 -19.74 7.21 -6.91
CA ALA A 45 -19.08 5.93 -7.12
C ALA A 45 -17.59 6.09 -7.46
N THR A 46 -17.24 7.06 -8.31
CA THR A 46 -15.83 7.37 -8.63
C THR A 46 -15.07 7.79 -7.37
N THR A 47 -15.67 8.63 -6.53
CA THR A 47 -15.04 9.07 -5.27
C THR A 47 -14.85 7.91 -4.29
N GLY A 48 -15.83 7.00 -4.18
CA GLY A 48 -15.71 5.78 -3.39
C GLY A 48 -14.63 4.82 -3.91
N PHE A 49 -14.51 4.67 -5.23
CA PHE A 49 -13.45 3.86 -5.83
C PHE A 49 -12.05 4.43 -5.53
N MET A 50 -11.90 5.75 -5.68
CA MET A 50 -10.66 6.44 -5.39
C MET A 50 -10.28 6.40 -3.91
N SER A 51 -11.23 6.50 -2.98
CA SER A 51 -10.92 6.41 -1.54
C SER A 51 -10.43 5.01 -1.15
N ILE A 52 -11.02 3.96 -1.72
CA ILE A 52 -10.54 2.58 -1.52
C ILE A 52 -9.12 2.42 -2.05
N LEU A 53 -8.81 2.96 -3.23
CA LEU A 53 -7.45 2.94 -3.78
C LEU A 53 -6.44 3.67 -2.90
N VAL A 54 -6.80 4.82 -2.34
CA VAL A 54 -5.94 5.55 -1.39
C VAL A 54 -5.68 4.71 -0.14
N ILE A 55 -6.71 4.06 0.41
CA ILE A 55 -6.56 3.15 1.56
C ILE A 55 -5.60 2.01 1.23
N VAL A 56 -5.72 1.40 0.05
CA VAL A 56 -4.81 0.34 -0.43
C VAL A 56 -3.37 0.84 -0.49
N VAL A 57 -3.13 2.03 -1.05
CA VAL A 57 -1.78 2.61 -1.12
C VAL A 57 -1.19 2.84 0.26
N TYR A 58 -1.98 3.31 1.23
CA TYR A 58 -1.52 3.47 2.61
C TYR A 58 -1.20 2.13 3.28
N ILE A 59 -2.04 1.10 3.07
CA ILE A 59 -1.79 -0.25 3.60
C ILE A 59 -0.46 -0.80 3.05
N LEU A 60 -0.19 -0.62 1.76
CA LEU A 60 1.06 -1.04 1.13
C LEU A 60 2.28 -0.29 1.68
N LEU A 61 2.16 1.03 1.90
CA LEU A 61 3.22 1.82 2.54
C LEU A 61 3.50 1.32 3.95
N PHE A 62 2.44 1.13 4.75
CA PHE A 62 2.57 0.63 6.12
C PHE A 62 3.24 -0.74 6.15
N LYS A 63 2.80 -1.67 5.31
CA LYS A 63 3.42 -3.00 5.16
C LYS A 63 4.90 -2.90 4.80
N ASN A 64 5.26 -2.04 3.85
CA ASN A 64 6.65 -1.90 3.42
C ASN A 64 7.53 -1.33 4.54
N ILE A 65 7.03 -0.34 5.30
CA ILE A 65 7.72 0.21 6.46
C ILE A 65 7.94 -0.86 7.52
N ILE A 66 6.92 -1.65 7.87
CA ILE A 66 7.09 -2.72 8.88
C ILE A 66 8.10 -3.77 8.38
N LYS A 67 8.02 -4.19 7.12
CA LYS A 67 8.97 -5.15 6.54
C LYS A 67 10.41 -4.64 6.57
N VAL A 68 10.63 -3.36 6.30
CA VAL A 68 11.96 -2.73 6.44
C VAL A 68 12.39 -2.77 7.91
N LEU A 69 11.52 -2.40 8.85
CA LEU A 69 11.82 -2.36 10.29
C LEU A 69 12.04 -3.74 10.93
N THR A 70 11.40 -4.80 10.43
CA THR A 70 11.55 -6.18 10.92
C THR A 70 12.58 -6.99 10.14
N SER A 71 13.20 -6.40 9.12
CA SER A 71 14.21 -7.09 8.31
C SER A 71 15.40 -7.58 9.13
N GLU A 72 15.89 -8.77 8.79
CA GLU A 72 17.01 -9.46 9.46
C GLU A 72 18.26 -8.58 9.56
N SER A 73 18.49 -7.68 8.60
CA SER A 73 19.59 -6.72 8.61
C SER A 73 19.56 -5.71 9.77
N LEU A 74 18.38 -5.36 10.27
CA LEU A 74 18.21 -4.44 11.41
C LEU A 74 18.16 -5.16 12.75
N THR A 75 17.78 -6.44 12.75
CA THR A 75 17.65 -7.27 13.96
C THR A 75 18.92 -8.06 14.28
N ALA A 76 19.73 -8.43 13.28
CA ALA A 76 20.99 -9.15 13.46
C ALA A 76 22.21 -8.25 13.71
N GLY A 77 22.15 -6.95 13.35
CA GLY A 77 23.24 -5.99 13.59
C GLY A 77 23.43 -5.54 15.04
N ALA A 78 22.61 -6.05 15.96
CA ALA A 78 22.65 -5.75 17.38
C ALA A 78 23.03 -7.02 18.17
N GLU A 79 24.32 -7.37 18.21
CA GLU A 79 24.88 -8.34 19.17
C GLU A 79 24.73 -7.91 20.66
N GLY A 80 23.91 -6.89 20.94
CA GLY A 80 23.54 -6.43 22.27
C GLY A 80 22.11 -5.89 22.23
N GLY A 81 21.15 -6.83 22.16
CA GLY A 81 19.72 -6.69 22.46
C GLY A 81 19.10 -5.29 22.51
N LYS A 82 18.24 -5.00 21.53
CA LYS A 82 17.00 -4.28 21.83
C LYS A 82 15.81 -5.16 21.44
N PRO A 83 15.11 -5.79 22.41
CA PRO A 83 13.87 -6.53 22.14
C PRO A 83 12.77 -5.65 21.53
N ALA A 84 12.94 -4.33 21.53
CA ALA A 84 12.02 -3.32 20.99
C ALA A 84 11.55 -3.58 19.54
N LEU A 85 12.44 -4.01 18.64
CA LEU A 85 12.07 -4.31 17.25
C LEU A 85 11.46 -5.72 17.09
N SER A 86 11.78 -6.65 17.98
CA SER A 86 11.16 -7.99 17.99
C SER A 86 9.68 -7.95 18.34
N TYR A 87 9.22 -6.95 19.11
CA TYR A 87 7.78 -6.77 19.37
C TYR A 87 7.00 -6.39 18.11
N LEU A 88 7.65 -5.84 17.08
CA LEU A 88 7.01 -5.56 15.80
C LEU A 88 6.71 -6.84 15.02
N ASN A 89 7.34 -7.98 15.34
CA ASN A 89 6.98 -9.28 14.75
C ASN A 89 5.58 -9.75 15.18
N VAL A 90 5.01 -9.18 16.26
CA VAL A 90 3.59 -9.39 16.61
C VAL A 90 2.66 -8.82 15.54
N LEU A 91 3.15 -7.91 14.69
CA LEU A 91 2.40 -7.35 13.57
C LEU A 91 2.43 -8.24 12.32
N ASP A 92 3.29 -9.26 12.25
CA ASP A 92 3.35 -10.20 11.12
C ASP A 92 2.01 -10.87 10.81
N PRO A 93 1.25 -11.43 11.79
CA PRO A 93 -0.09 -11.95 11.52
C PRO A 93 -1.06 -10.85 11.05
N GLY A 94 -0.89 -9.61 11.53
CA GLY A 94 -1.65 -8.45 11.04
C GLY A 94 -1.35 -8.14 9.57
N ILE A 95 -0.08 -8.19 9.17
CA ILE A 95 0.34 -8.00 7.77
C ILE A 95 -0.20 -9.12 6.87
N ALA A 96 -0.19 -10.36 7.34
CA ALA A 96 -0.76 -11.49 6.61
C ALA A 96 -2.27 -11.31 6.36
N ILE A 97 -3.01 -10.77 7.34
CA ILE A 97 -4.44 -10.42 7.18
C ILE A 97 -4.60 -9.30 6.14
N LEU A 98 -3.72 -8.28 6.17
CA LEU A 98 -3.73 -7.21 5.17
C LEU A 98 -3.48 -7.74 3.74
N ASP A 99 -2.62 -8.74 3.58
CA ASP A 99 -2.38 -9.39 2.27
C ASP A 99 -3.60 -10.15 1.75
N GLN A 100 -4.29 -10.87 2.63
CA GLN A 100 -5.54 -11.53 2.28
C GLN A 100 -6.62 -10.49 1.92
N LEU A 101 -6.75 -9.42 2.71
CA LEU A 101 -7.67 -8.31 2.44
C LEU A 101 -7.36 -7.61 1.11
N LEU A 102 -6.09 -7.37 0.79
CA LEU A 102 -5.66 -6.78 -0.48
C LEU A 102 -6.18 -7.58 -1.68
N GLN A 103 -6.12 -8.91 -1.61
CA GLN A 103 -6.67 -9.77 -2.65
C GLN A 103 -8.19 -9.59 -2.80
N TYR A 104 -8.94 -9.59 -1.69
CA TYR A 104 -10.40 -9.37 -1.73
C TYR A 104 -10.77 -7.97 -2.22
N ILE A 105 -10.04 -6.93 -1.78
CA ILE A 105 -10.23 -5.55 -2.25
C ILE A 105 -9.96 -5.47 -3.75
N GLY A 106 -8.93 -6.14 -4.25
CA GLY A 106 -8.64 -6.25 -5.68
C GLY A 106 -9.82 -6.84 -6.46
N TRP A 107 -10.42 -7.93 -5.98
CA TRP A 107 -11.62 -8.51 -6.58
C TRP A 107 -12.83 -7.58 -6.53
N VAL A 108 -13.03 -6.86 -5.42
CA VAL A 108 -14.13 -5.89 -5.28
C VAL A 108 -13.97 -4.73 -6.25
N LEU A 109 -12.76 -4.17 -6.37
CA LEU A 109 -12.46 -3.09 -7.31
C LEU A 109 -12.66 -3.55 -8.76
N LEU A 110 -12.17 -4.74 -9.11
CA LEU A 110 -12.29 -5.29 -10.46
C LEU A 110 -13.74 -5.61 -10.80
N GLY A 111 -14.48 -6.21 -9.87
CA GLY A 111 -15.91 -6.46 -9.99
C GLY A 111 -16.74 -5.18 -10.13
N ALA A 112 -16.40 -4.13 -9.36
CA ALA A 112 -17.03 -2.82 -9.50
C ALA A 112 -16.78 -2.22 -10.89
N LEU A 113 -15.52 -2.25 -11.35
CA LEU A 113 -15.13 -1.70 -12.65
C LEU A 113 -15.81 -2.42 -13.82
N ILE A 114 -15.94 -3.75 -13.75
CA ILE A 114 -16.73 -4.54 -14.72
C ILE A 114 -18.22 -4.20 -14.63
N ALA A 115 -18.81 -4.16 -13.44
CA ALA A 115 -20.23 -3.89 -13.25
C ALA A 115 -20.61 -2.50 -13.79
N PHE A 116 -19.80 -1.48 -13.49
CA PHE A 116 -20.00 -0.12 -14.04
C PHE A 116 -19.71 -0.05 -15.54
N GLY A 117 -18.67 -0.74 -16.03
CA GLY A 117 -18.35 -0.80 -17.45
C GLY A 117 -19.45 -1.47 -18.30
N LEU A 118 -19.98 -2.60 -17.83
CA LEU A 118 -21.14 -3.26 -18.46
C LEU A 118 -22.37 -2.35 -18.41
N ARG A 119 -22.63 -1.70 -17.27
CA ARG A 119 -23.74 -0.75 -17.15
C ARG A 119 -23.62 0.43 -18.11
N HIS A 120 -22.40 0.93 -18.37
CA HIS A 120 -22.16 1.97 -19.37
C HIS A 120 -22.40 1.43 -20.79
N TYR A 121 -21.95 0.21 -21.10
CA TYR A 121 -22.14 -0.41 -22.41
C TYR A 121 -23.61 -0.67 -22.75
N PHE A 122 -24.42 -1.16 -21.79
CA PHE A 122 -25.85 -1.46 -22.00
C PHE A 122 -26.78 -0.24 -21.86
N LYS A 123 -26.28 0.91 -21.35
CA LYS A 123 -27.03 2.17 -21.31
C LYS A 123 -26.89 3.01 -22.59
N LYS A 124 -25.88 2.73 -23.41
CA LYS A 124 -25.79 3.21 -24.80
C LYS A 124 -26.61 2.31 -25.71
#